data_AF-A0A521AJQ0-F1
#
_entry.id   AF-A0A521AJQ0-F1
#
_cell.length_a   1.000
_cell.length_b   1.000
_cell.length_c   1.000
_cell.angle_alpha   90.00
_cell.angle_beta   90.00
_cell.angle_gamma   90.00
#
_symmetry.space_group_name_H-M   'P 1'
#
loop_
_entity.id
_entity.type
_entity.pdbx_description
1 polymer ?
#
loop_
_entity_poly.entity_id
_entity_poly.type
_entity_poly.pdbx_seq_one_letter_code
_entity_poly.pdbx_strand_id
1 'polypeptide(L)'
;MKTNSILRYMLITVCLLVSGKMTSQEMVTLPNGGCGRLLDTNTSSSSDGGFLCFRLGKEAVNPGNMTDTDVNSYASLKPGTGAGLFCSMYVGIGTNGADFLANKPVYIDFASDGFNFNPSFNGGNFVFYNNGQEVYRTGVNGHFFFDFGDNQGRRIIKVIPTAAWDEVRLDFGEAIGIGFSFSQMRVYNILSEYYLAPMTYLSQPSDKTVAAGGSTTMTAVINNTPTDETPDNITYQWQVLNGGTWTNLANGTNYSNVTSSTLAISNVPAGFNNNQYRVVANSSFHTCSFQAISTVGRLFVNSVNNPGTISADQTLCMDISNDPAAFNQTTAAQVSGSAEYQWQSSADNVTFVNIVNATSVTYDAPPVTQTTYYRRGVRSVLNGNTTGYQYSNVVKVTLKQSCLIKCIITNRMIYTKLNSN
;
A
#
# COMPACT_ATOMS: atom_id res chain seq x y z
N MET A 1 23.61 -80.98 21.30
CA MET A 1 24.36 -80.19 20.30
C MET A 1 23.36 -79.54 19.35
N LYS A 2 23.45 -78.21 19.19
CA LYS A 2 23.06 -77.35 18.04
C LYS A 2 21.71 -77.69 17.36
N THR A 3 20.70 -76.82 17.32
CA THR A 3 20.72 -75.56 16.54
C THR A 3 19.41 -74.81 16.83
N ASN A 4 19.46 -73.69 17.54
CA ASN A 4 18.33 -72.76 17.73
C ASN A 4 18.86 -71.34 17.52
N SER A 5 19.09 -70.95 16.27
CA SER A 5 19.36 -69.57 15.87
C SER A 5 19.27 -69.52 14.36
N ILE A 6 18.23 -68.87 13.82
CA ILE A 6 18.13 -68.29 12.46
C ILE A 6 16.75 -67.61 12.25
N LEU A 7 15.74 -67.83 13.09
CA LEU A 7 14.38 -67.31 12.84
C LEU A 7 13.92 -66.09 13.68
N ARG A 8 14.82 -65.23 14.18
CA ARG A 8 14.44 -64.04 14.99
C ARG A 8 15.06 -62.69 14.57
N TYR A 9 15.67 -62.58 13.39
CA TYR A 9 16.26 -61.30 12.91
C TYR A 9 15.79 -60.92 11.50
N MET A 10 14.48 -60.84 11.29
CA MET A 10 13.89 -60.28 10.05
C MET A 10 12.70 -59.39 10.39
N LEU A 11 12.89 -58.44 11.32
CA LEU A 11 11.97 -57.32 11.53
C LEU A 11 12.74 -56.13 12.10
N ILE A 12 13.73 -55.64 11.35
CA ILE A 12 14.22 -54.27 11.51
C ILE A 12 13.57 -53.51 10.35
N THR A 13 12.45 -52.87 10.65
CA THR A 13 11.83 -51.88 9.80
C THR A 13 12.87 -50.79 9.55
N VAL A 14 13.37 -50.76 8.32
CA VAL A 14 14.14 -49.65 7.75
C VAL A 14 13.23 -48.43 7.81
N CYS A 15 13.36 -47.62 8.85
CA CYS A 15 12.83 -46.27 8.85
C CYS A 15 13.79 -45.45 7.99
N LEU A 16 13.30 -45.03 6.83
CA LEU A 16 14.06 -44.27 5.85
C LEU A 16 14.72 -43.05 6.50
N LEU A 17 16.04 -42.95 6.34
CA LEU A 17 16.73 -41.66 6.30
C LEU A 17 16.22 -40.91 5.06
N VAL A 18 15.08 -40.25 5.19
CA VAL A 18 14.78 -39.09 4.34
C VAL A 18 15.49 -37.92 4.99
N SER A 19 16.81 -37.84 4.81
CA SER A 19 17.50 -36.55 4.92
C SER A 19 17.03 -35.72 3.73
N GLY A 20 15.88 -35.07 3.89
CA GLY A 20 15.38 -34.10 2.94
C GLY A 20 16.46 -33.05 2.74
N LYS A 21 17.07 -33.03 1.55
CA LYS A 21 17.94 -31.94 1.14
C LYS A 21 17.12 -30.66 1.18
N MET A 22 17.62 -29.70 1.95
CA MET A 22 16.95 -28.45 2.28
C MET A 22 16.89 -27.51 1.08
N THR A 23 15.80 -26.77 0.97
CA THR A 23 15.79 -25.45 0.35
C THR A 23 15.85 -24.42 1.48
N SER A 24 17.00 -23.73 1.61
CA SER A 24 17.27 -22.53 2.41
C SER A 24 17.37 -22.68 3.95
N GLN A 25 18.59 -22.91 4.44
CA GLN A 25 19.04 -22.35 5.72
C GLN A 25 19.98 -21.20 5.37
N GLU A 26 19.67 -19.99 5.81
CA GLU A 26 20.48 -18.79 5.56
C GLU A 26 20.91 -18.19 6.90
N MET A 27 22.19 -17.82 7.01
CA MET A 27 22.64 -16.90 8.05
C MET A 27 22.16 -15.52 7.66
N VAL A 28 21.25 -14.95 8.46
CA VAL A 28 20.67 -13.63 8.19
C VAL A 28 21.03 -12.68 9.33
N THR A 29 21.27 -11.42 9.02
CA THR A 29 21.16 -10.35 10.02
C THR A 29 19.68 -10.13 10.30
N LEU A 30 19.29 -9.91 11.56
CA LEU A 30 17.91 -9.52 11.87
C LEU A 30 17.54 -8.31 10.98
N PRO A 31 16.50 -8.40 10.15
CA PRO A 31 16.08 -7.28 9.34
C PRO A 31 15.77 -6.11 10.28
N ASN A 32 16.35 -4.93 10.04
CA ASN A 32 16.07 -3.78 10.89
C ASN A 32 14.56 -3.47 10.90
N GLY A 33 13.94 -3.51 12.08
CA GLY A 33 12.62 -2.94 12.32
C GLY A 33 11.40 -3.87 12.23
N GLY A 34 11.53 -5.20 12.31
CA GLY A 34 10.37 -6.11 12.40
C GLY A 34 9.99 -6.51 13.83
N CYS A 35 8.94 -7.33 13.97
CA CYS A 35 8.46 -7.82 15.26
C CYS A 35 7.81 -9.21 15.09
N GLY A 36 7.94 -10.07 16.10
CA GLY A 36 7.42 -11.44 16.08
C GLY A 36 7.05 -11.92 17.47
N ARG A 37 6.62 -13.18 17.57
CA ARG A 37 6.30 -13.83 18.84
C ARG A 37 7.59 -14.36 19.48
N LEU A 38 7.88 -13.87 20.69
CA LEU A 38 8.91 -14.46 21.55
C LEU A 38 8.38 -15.78 22.13
N LEU A 39 9.22 -16.82 22.12
CA LEU A 39 8.94 -18.08 22.79
C LEU A 39 8.87 -17.91 24.31
N ASP A 40 8.00 -18.65 25.01
CA ASP A 40 7.88 -18.59 26.48
C ASP A 40 9.03 -19.36 27.10
N THR A 41 9.99 -18.58 27.52
CA THR A 41 11.26 -19.02 28.06
C THR A 41 11.17 -19.69 29.42
N ASN A 42 10.04 -19.58 30.13
CA ASN A 42 9.79 -20.34 31.36
C ASN A 42 9.57 -21.83 31.11
N THR A 43 9.39 -22.23 29.84
CA THR A 43 9.26 -23.63 29.42
C THR A 43 10.59 -24.28 29.04
N SER A 44 11.72 -23.61 29.32
CA SER A 44 13.05 -24.12 28.96
C SER A 44 13.27 -25.54 29.50
N SER A 45 13.67 -26.45 28.62
CA SER A 45 13.94 -27.85 28.91
C SER A 45 15.39 -28.20 28.55
N SER A 46 15.98 -29.16 29.25
CA SER A 46 17.30 -29.68 28.88
C SER A 46 17.44 -31.16 29.20
N SER A 47 18.25 -31.84 28.41
CA SER A 47 18.71 -33.21 28.67
C SER A 47 20.22 -33.27 28.46
N ASP A 48 20.91 -33.89 29.40
CA ASP A 48 22.36 -34.05 29.38
C ASP A 48 22.81 -35.41 28.81
N GLY A 49 21.88 -36.19 28.24
CA GLY A 49 22.13 -37.55 27.75
C GLY A 49 21.86 -38.65 28.77
N GLY A 50 21.69 -39.89 28.27
CA GLY A 50 21.32 -41.07 29.06
C GLY A 50 22.45 -41.68 29.90
N PHE A 51 22.22 -42.91 30.38
CA PHE A 51 22.97 -43.63 31.43
C PHE A 51 24.49 -43.85 31.19
N LEU A 52 25.06 -43.47 30.04
CA LEU A 52 26.49 -43.66 29.70
C LEU A 52 27.20 -42.37 29.21
N CYS A 53 26.67 -41.20 29.58
CA CYS A 53 27.26 -39.91 29.23
C CYS A 53 28.16 -39.38 30.35
N PHE A 54 29.49 -39.52 30.18
CA PHE A 54 30.49 -39.03 31.14
C PHE A 54 31.13 -37.73 30.63
N ARG A 55 30.78 -36.59 31.23
CA ARG A 55 31.41 -35.29 30.93
C ARG A 55 31.80 -34.53 32.19
N LEU A 56 32.93 -33.83 32.14
CA LEU A 56 33.46 -32.98 33.21
C LEU A 56 33.04 -31.52 32.96
N GLY A 57 32.22 -30.94 33.84
CA GLY A 57 31.80 -29.52 33.78
C GLY A 57 30.32 -29.27 33.43
N LYS A 58 29.40 -29.99 34.07
CA LYS A 58 27.94 -29.92 33.84
C LYS A 58 27.31 -28.70 34.53
N GLU A 59 26.66 -27.83 33.74
CA GLU A 59 25.70 -26.85 34.25
C GLU A 59 24.75 -26.41 33.12
N ALA A 60 23.45 -26.66 33.29
CA ALA A 60 22.40 -25.98 32.55
C ALA A 60 21.80 -24.94 33.49
N VAL A 61 22.11 -23.67 33.26
CA VAL A 61 21.61 -22.57 34.08
C VAL A 61 20.62 -21.78 33.23
N ASN A 62 19.41 -21.63 33.73
CA ASN A 62 18.47 -20.58 33.33
C ASN A 62 18.63 -19.46 34.37
N PRO A 63 19.51 -18.46 34.14
CA PRO A 63 19.78 -17.45 35.15
C PRO A 63 18.55 -16.55 35.34
N GLY A 64 17.64 -16.97 36.22
CA GLY A 64 16.63 -16.10 36.83
C GLY A 64 15.26 -15.99 36.17
N ASN A 65 14.82 -16.97 35.37
CA ASN A 65 13.67 -16.86 34.45
C ASN A 65 13.91 -15.75 33.44
N MET A 66 13.93 -16.12 32.17
CA MET A 66 14.14 -15.23 31.04
C MET A 66 13.00 -14.21 30.93
N THR A 67 12.99 -13.17 31.77
CA THR A 67 12.04 -12.07 31.71
C THR A 67 12.41 -11.17 30.55
N ASP A 68 11.47 -11.06 29.62
CA ASP A 68 11.51 -10.20 28.45
C ASP A 68 11.64 -8.73 28.87
N THR A 69 12.71 -8.07 28.45
CA THR A 69 12.65 -6.73 27.84
C THR A 69 13.98 -6.27 27.23
N ASP A 70 15.13 -6.83 27.62
CA ASP A 70 16.41 -6.39 27.06
C ASP A 70 17.49 -7.49 27.17
N VAL A 71 17.78 -8.13 26.04
CA VAL A 71 19.07 -8.74 25.62
C VAL A 71 19.86 -9.70 26.54
N ASN A 72 19.41 -10.01 27.75
CA ASN A 72 20.20 -10.73 28.75
C ASN A 72 19.61 -12.07 29.21
N SER A 73 18.59 -12.55 28.51
CA SER A 73 17.90 -13.81 28.81
C SER A 73 18.41 -14.90 27.88
N TYR A 74 19.10 -15.91 28.43
CA TYR A 74 19.64 -17.03 27.63
C TYR A 74 19.49 -18.37 28.33
N ALA A 75 19.12 -19.40 27.56
CA ALA A 75 19.27 -20.78 28.01
C ALA A 75 20.71 -21.22 27.75
N SER A 76 21.38 -21.81 28.75
CA SER A 76 22.77 -22.21 28.60
C SER A 76 23.00 -23.70 28.76
N LEU A 77 23.85 -24.25 27.90
CA LEU A 77 24.35 -25.60 28.00
C LEU A 77 25.88 -25.56 28.09
N LYS A 78 26.43 -26.14 29.15
CA LYS A 78 27.86 -26.46 29.28
C LYS A 78 28.04 -27.97 29.10
N PRO A 79 28.33 -28.45 27.88
CA PRO A 79 28.49 -29.88 27.66
C PRO A 79 29.76 -30.39 28.33
N GLY A 80 30.79 -29.57 28.55
CA GLY A 80 32.05 -30.02 29.15
C GLY A 80 32.83 -30.99 28.25
N THR A 81 33.98 -31.44 28.73
CA THR A 81 34.87 -32.35 27.99
C THR A 81 34.57 -33.82 28.34
N GLY A 82 34.47 -34.69 27.32
CA GLY A 82 34.21 -36.12 27.53
C GLY A 82 33.85 -36.89 26.26
N ALA A 83 33.85 -38.22 26.36
CA ALA A 83 33.45 -39.16 25.32
C ALA A 83 32.28 -40.01 25.80
N GLY A 84 31.22 -40.12 24.99
CA GLY A 84 30.03 -40.92 25.30
C GLY A 84 29.56 -41.73 24.09
N LEU A 85 28.97 -42.90 24.35
CA LEU A 85 28.29 -43.73 23.36
C LEU A 85 26.79 -43.54 23.53
N PHE A 86 26.07 -43.21 22.46
CA PHE A 86 24.61 -42.98 22.45
C PHE A 86 24.15 -41.81 23.34
N CYS A 87 24.91 -40.70 23.35
CA CYS A 87 24.51 -39.48 24.05
C CYS A 87 23.66 -38.60 23.13
N SER A 88 22.39 -38.39 23.52
CA SER A 88 21.53 -37.35 22.97
C SER A 88 21.34 -36.27 24.02
N MET A 89 21.91 -35.10 23.78
CA MET A 89 21.74 -33.93 24.63
C MET A 89 20.91 -32.89 23.90
N TYR A 90 20.14 -32.10 24.63
CA TYR A 90 19.39 -31.00 24.03
C TYR A 90 19.22 -29.84 24.97
N VAL A 91 19.01 -28.67 24.36
CA VAL A 91 18.40 -27.50 24.98
C VAL A 91 17.13 -27.18 24.21
N GLY A 92 16.02 -27.03 24.93
CA GLY A 92 14.69 -26.83 24.37
C GLY A 92 14.01 -25.61 24.95
N ILE A 93 13.16 -24.99 24.14
CA ILE A 93 12.26 -23.92 24.55
C ILE A 93 10.92 -24.17 23.87
N GLY A 94 9.83 -24.08 24.62
CA GLY A 94 8.49 -24.18 24.10
C GLY A 94 7.59 -22.99 24.42
N THR A 95 6.29 -23.22 24.32
CA THR A 95 5.24 -22.25 24.65
C THR A 95 4.16 -22.90 25.50
N ASN A 96 3.67 -22.17 26.50
CA ASN A 96 2.46 -22.54 27.24
C ASN A 96 1.17 -22.01 26.56
N GLY A 97 1.33 -21.21 25.50
CA GLY A 97 0.23 -20.64 24.72
C GLY A 97 -0.15 -21.52 23.53
N ALA A 98 -0.84 -20.93 22.55
CA ALA A 98 -1.20 -21.63 21.32
C ALA A 98 0.04 -22.03 20.50
N ASP A 99 -0.02 -23.18 19.84
CA ASP A 99 0.99 -23.68 18.90
C ASP A 99 1.40 -22.63 17.87
N PHE A 100 2.67 -22.64 17.50
CA PHE A 100 3.17 -21.91 16.34
C PHE A 100 2.66 -22.57 15.05
N LEU A 101 2.33 -21.76 14.05
CA LEU A 101 1.82 -22.25 12.78
C LEU A 101 2.92 -22.89 11.92
N ALA A 102 2.52 -23.83 11.08
CA ALA A 102 3.36 -24.39 10.03
C ALA A 102 3.74 -23.31 9.00
N ASN A 103 4.90 -23.49 8.36
CA ASN A 103 5.44 -22.63 7.30
C ASN A 103 5.56 -21.16 7.74
N LYS A 104 6.03 -20.92 8.96
CA LYS A 104 6.39 -19.59 9.46
C LYS A 104 7.87 -19.54 9.80
N PRO A 105 8.57 -18.41 9.58
CA PRO A 105 9.99 -18.34 9.85
C PRO A 105 10.20 -18.30 11.36
N VAL A 106 11.22 -19.02 11.80
CA VAL A 106 11.71 -19.05 13.16
C VAL A 106 13.16 -18.60 13.11
N TYR A 107 13.43 -17.47 13.74
CA TYR A 107 14.74 -16.88 13.87
C TYR A 107 15.31 -17.27 15.22
N ILE A 108 16.42 -17.99 15.21
CA ILE A 108 17.05 -18.52 16.41
C ILE A 108 18.43 -17.88 16.55
N ASP A 109 18.62 -17.13 17.64
CA ASP A 109 19.87 -16.44 17.99
C ASP A 109 20.69 -17.32 18.95
N PHE A 110 21.94 -17.61 18.59
CA PHE A 110 22.88 -18.39 19.41
C PHE A 110 24.19 -17.64 19.57
N ALA A 111 24.78 -17.69 20.76
CA ALA A 111 26.20 -17.43 20.93
C ALA A 111 26.88 -18.56 21.70
N SER A 112 28.21 -18.63 21.58
CA SER A 112 29.04 -19.52 22.36
C SER A 112 30.26 -18.80 22.90
N ASP A 113 30.71 -19.21 24.07
CA ASP A 113 32.02 -18.84 24.61
C ASP A 113 32.96 -20.05 24.40
N GLY A 114 34.13 -19.82 23.80
CA GLY A 114 35.16 -20.86 23.59
C GLY A 114 35.89 -20.72 22.25
N PHE A 115 36.76 -21.69 21.92
CA PHE A 115 37.44 -21.83 20.62
C PHE A 115 37.26 -23.28 20.19
N ASN A 116 36.71 -23.54 19.01
CA ASN A 116 36.57 -24.91 18.50
C ASN A 116 37.15 -25.05 17.09
N PHE A 117 38.00 -26.07 16.95
CA PHE A 117 38.66 -26.49 15.73
C PHE A 117 38.15 -27.92 15.43
N ASN A 118 37.04 -28.06 14.68
CA ASN A 118 36.77 -29.33 13.99
C ASN A 118 35.82 -29.13 12.79
N PRO A 119 36.16 -29.62 11.58
CA PRO A 119 35.31 -29.55 10.41
C PRO A 119 34.15 -30.54 10.55
N SER A 120 32.93 -30.12 10.18
CA SER A 120 31.70 -30.94 10.16
C SER A 120 31.02 -31.17 11.53
N PHE A 121 30.28 -30.16 11.97
CA PHE A 121 29.16 -30.21 12.92
C PHE A 121 27.94 -31.00 12.34
N ASN A 122 28.14 -32.23 11.85
CA ASN A 122 27.08 -33.00 11.17
C ASN A 122 26.06 -33.68 12.12
N GLY A 123 26.21 -33.54 13.44
CA GLY A 123 25.35 -34.20 14.44
C GLY A 123 24.31 -33.31 15.14
N GLY A 124 24.34 -31.98 14.92
CA GLY A 124 23.39 -31.04 15.50
C GLY A 124 22.13 -30.92 14.66
N ASN A 125 20.96 -30.93 15.28
CA ASN A 125 19.66 -30.78 14.62
C ASN A 125 18.75 -29.83 15.39
N PHE A 126 18.06 -28.94 14.68
CA PHE A 126 16.85 -28.33 15.21
C PHE A 126 15.70 -29.30 15.07
N VAL A 127 15.01 -29.57 16.17
CA VAL A 127 13.93 -30.54 16.25
C VAL A 127 12.73 -29.87 16.89
N PHE A 128 11.64 -29.81 16.15
CA PHE A 128 10.41 -29.18 16.54
C PHE A 128 9.44 -30.27 16.95
N TYR A 129 8.77 -30.04 18.07
CA TYR A 129 7.80 -30.94 18.67
C TYR A 129 6.43 -30.27 18.71
N ASN A 130 5.38 -31.08 18.72
CA ASN A 130 4.02 -30.69 19.02
C ASN A 130 3.46 -31.70 20.03
N ASN A 131 3.08 -31.25 21.23
CA ASN A 131 2.60 -32.12 22.31
C ASN A 131 3.58 -33.28 22.60
N GLY A 132 4.88 -33.00 22.54
CA GLY A 132 5.96 -33.97 22.76
C GLY A 132 6.22 -34.96 21.61
N GLN A 133 5.51 -34.87 20.48
CA GLN A 133 5.79 -35.64 19.26
C GLN A 133 6.70 -34.83 18.33
N GLU A 134 7.78 -35.41 17.80
CA GLU A 134 8.61 -34.77 16.78
C GLU A 134 7.80 -34.55 15.50
N VAL A 135 7.71 -33.29 15.05
CA VAL A 135 6.96 -32.90 13.84
C VAL A 135 7.85 -32.39 12.70
N TYR A 136 9.03 -31.87 13.03
CA TYR A 136 9.98 -31.39 12.02
C TYR A 136 11.40 -31.45 12.55
N ARG A 137 12.34 -31.90 11.71
CA ARG A 137 13.77 -31.97 12.03
C ARG A 137 14.57 -31.40 10.88
N THR A 138 15.53 -30.53 11.21
CA THR A 138 16.47 -29.98 10.23
C THR A 138 17.89 -30.00 10.79
N GLY A 139 18.81 -30.54 9.99
CA GLY A 139 20.21 -30.65 10.35
C GLY A 139 20.89 -29.29 10.25
N VAL A 140 21.82 -29.03 11.16
CA VAL A 140 22.62 -27.79 11.19
C VAL A 140 23.73 -27.77 10.10
N ASN A 141 24.00 -28.93 9.49
CA ASN A 141 24.66 -29.15 8.19
C ASN A 141 25.94 -28.34 7.93
N GLY A 142 26.83 -28.21 8.91
CA GLY A 142 28.16 -27.62 8.72
C GLY A 142 28.18 -26.12 8.44
N HIS A 143 27.03 -25.43 8.54
CA HIS A 143 26.92 -23.98 8.40
C HIS A 143 27.23 -23.20 9.70
N PHE A 144 27.59 -23.91 10.77
CA PHE A 144 28.03 -23.32 12.04
C PHE A 144 29.49 -22.87 11.95
N PHE A 145 29.71 -21.64 11.49
CA PHE A 145 30.85 -20.86 11.94
C PHE A 145 30.38 -20.09 13.18
N PHE A 146 30.69 -20.61 14.36
CA PHE A 146 30.62 -19.80 15.58
C PHE A 146 31.66 -18.69 15.43
N ASP A 147 31.17 -17.46 15.26
CA ASP A 147 31.98 -16.27 15.18
C ASP A 147 32.61 -16.00 16.56
N PHE A 148 33.93 -16.10 16.66
CA PHE A 148 34.67 -16.00 17.92
C PHE A 148 34.98 -14.54 18.24
N GLY A 149 33.97 -13.83 18.76
CA GLY A 149 34.19 -12.69 19.65
C GLY A 149 34.91 -11.46 19.09
N ASP A 150 34.93 -11.24 17.76
CA ASP A 150 35.57 -10.06 17.15
C ASP A 150 34.57 -9.01 16.64
N ASN A 151 33.54 -8.68 17.42
CA ASN A 151 32.63 -7.54 17.17
C ASN A 151 31.86 -7.54 15.81
N GLN A 152 31.88 -8.61 15.02
CA GLN A 152 31.16 -8.67 13.73
C GLN A 152 29.69 -9.14 13.86
N GLY A 153 28.87 -8.45 14.67
CA GLY A 153 27.41 -8.57 14.66
C GLY A 153 26.82 -9.93 15.09
N ARG A 154 25.53 -9.94 15.48
CA ARG A 154 24.81 -11.18 15.81
C ARG A 154 24.39 -11.90 14.52
N ARG A 155 24.66 -13.20 14.43
CA ARG A 155 24.24 -14.05 13.30
C ARG A 155 23.07 -14.93 13.73
N ILE A 156 22.03 -14.98 12.92
CA ILE A 156 20.76 -15.61 13.27
C ILE A 156 20.41 -16.66 12.22
N ILE A 157 19.91 -17.80 12.70
CA ILE A 157 19.51 -18.91 11.84
C ILE A 157 18.01 -18.81 11.59
N LYS A 158 17.62 -18.80 10.31
CA LYS A 158 16.23 -18.88 9.89
C LYS A 158 15.86 -20.33 9.59
N VAL A 159 14.81 -20.82 10.24
CA VAL A 159 14.21 -22.15 10.00
C VAL A 159 12.73 -21.99 9.67
N ILE A 160 12.20 -22.81 8.77
CA ILE A 160 10.77 -22.81 8.41
C ILE A 160 10.21 -24.22 8.65
N PRO A 161 9.61 -24.48 9.83
CA PRO A 161 8.99 -25.78 10.13
C PRO A 161 7.78 -26.03 9.25
N THR A 162 7.63 -27.23 8.70
CA THR A 162 6.52 -27.55 7.78
C THR A 162 5.23 -27.99 8.50
N ALA A 163 5.24 -28.02 9.83
CA ALA A 163 4.14 -28.43 10.70
C ALA A 163 4.01 -27.47 11.88
N ALA A 164 2.83 -27.43 12.50
CA ALA A 164 2.59 -26.65 13.72
C ALA A 164 3.35 -27.28 14.90
N TRP A 165 3.87 -26.45 15.80
CA TRP A 165 4.79 -26.88 16.86
C TRP A 165 4.64 -26.05 18.13
N ASP A 166 4.99 -26.61 19.28
CA ASP A 166 4.93 -25.97 20.60
C ASP A 166 6.28 -25.94 21.32
N GLU A 167 7.26 -26.74 20.88
CA GLU A 167 8.61 -26.79 21.44
C GLU A 167 9.66 -26.94 20.33
N VAL A 168 10.77 -26.21 20.42
CA VAL A 168 11.95 -26.41 19.59
C VAL A 168 13.14 -26.79 20.45
N ARG A 169 13.86 -27.82 20.04
CA ARG A 169 15.08 -28.31 20.68
C ARG A 169 16.25 -28.24 19.73
N LEU A 170 17.41 -27.84 20.23
CA LEU A 170 18.68 -28.08 19.57
C LEU A 170 19.23 -29.41 20.12
N ASP A 171 19.01 -30.47 19.36
CA ASP A 171 19.42 -31.84 19.69
C ASP A 171 20.82 -32.11 19.13
N PHE A 172 21.67 -32.72 19.96
CA PHE A 172 22.99 -33.21 19.57
C PHE A 172 23.03 -34.72 19.77
N GLY A 173 23.27 -35.47 18.70
CA GLY A 173 23.48 -36.92 18.75
C GLY A 173 24.92 -37.29 18.43
N GLU A 174 25.63 -37.89 19.38
CA GLU A 174 26.96 -38.46 19.12
C GLU A 174 26.85 -39.94 18.73
N ALA A 175 27.27 -40.28 17.51
CA ALA A 175 27.49 -41.66 17.12
C ALA A 175 28.88 -42.17 17.57
N ILE A 176 29.93 -41.32 17.49
CA ILE A 176 31.32 -41.72 17.78
C ILE A 176 32.20 -40.51 18.21
N GLY A 177 32.48 -40.37 19.50
CA GLY A 177 33.83 -40.15 20.05
C GLY A 177 34.71 -38.92 19.73
N ILE A 178 34.20 -37.80 19.20
CA ILE A 178 34.98 -36.55 19.15
C ILE A 178 34.36 -35.50 20.06
N GLY A 179 34.98 -35.29 21.22
CA GLY A 179 34.49 -34.38 22.26
C GLY A 179 34.42 -32.93 21.78
N PHE A 180 33.29 -32.29 22.05
CA PHE A 180 33.14 -30.84 21.94
C PHE A 180 34.09 -30.10 22.92
N SER A 181 34.73 -29.01 22.48
CA SER A 181 35.45 -28.08 23.36
C SER A 181 34.90 -26.66 23.24
N PHE A 182 33.76 -26.40 23.87
CA PHE A 182 33.31 -25.03 24.16
C PHE A 182 32.97 -24.93 25.65
N SER A 183 33.23 -23.76 26.24
CA SER A 183 33.00 -23.55 27.68
C SER A 183 31.52 -23.33 27.97
N GLN A 184 30.78 -22.71 27.04
CA GLN A 184 29.36 -22.42 27.20
C GLN A 184 28.68 -22.17 25.85
N MET A 185 27.50 -22.75 25.64
CA MET A 185 26.55 -22.29 24.61
C MET A 185 25.41 -21.52 25.26
N ARG A 186 24.92 -20.50 24.56
CA ARG A 186 23.79 -19.65 24.95
C ARG A 186 22.82 -19.54 23.79
N VAL A 187 21.54 -19.81 24.05
CA VAL A 187 20.43 -19.56 23.13
C VAL A 187 19.77 -18.26 23.57
N TYR A 188 19.81 -17.25 22.71
CA TYR A 188 19.14 -15.97 22.90
C TYR A 188 17.76 -15.99 22.21
N ASN A 189 17.01 -14.89 22.36
CA ASN A 189 15.64 -14.70 21.85
C ASN A 189 15.32 -15.51 20.59
N ILE A 190 14.33 -16.38 20.69
CA ILE A 190 13.77 -17.07 19.53
C ILE A 190 12.53 -16.30 19.10
N LEU A 191 12.58 -15.74 17.89
CA LEU A 191 11.49 -14.99 17.27
C LEU A 191 10.83 -15.89 16.24
N SER A 192 9.58 -16.29 16.49
CA SER A 192 8.76 -16.97 15.49
C SER A 192 7.70 -16.01 14.95
N GLU A 193 7.15 -16.31 13.78
CA GLU A 193 6.11 -15.49 13.15
C GLU A 193 6.57 -14.03 13.03
N TYR A 194 7.85 -13.86 12.66
CA TYR A 194 8.47 -12.55 12.54
C TYR A 194 8.01 -11.88 11.24
N TYR A 195 7.48 -10.68 11.40
CA TYR A 195 7.01 -9.87 10.29
C TYR A 195 7.90 -8.65 10.09
N LEU A 196 8.17 -8.33 8.82
CA LEU A 196 8.95 -7.16 8.45
C LEU A 196 8.16 -5.87 8.67
N ALA A 197 8.80 -4.83 9.19
CA ALA A 197 8.26 -3.47 9.20
C ALA A 197 9.23 -2.47 8.54
N PRO A 198 8.70 -1.38 7.93
CA PRO A 198 7.27 -1.12 7.72
C PRO A 198 6.67 -2.05 6.66
N MET A 199 5.34 -2.21 6.64
CA MET A 199 4.67 -2.91 5.54
C MET A 199 4.94 -2.18 4.21
N THR A 200 4.99 -2.92 3.11
CA THR A 200 5.25 -2.34 1.79
C THR A 200 4.00 -2.41 0.92
N TYR A 201 3.73 -1.34 0.17
CA TYR A 201 2.65 -1.33 -0.82
C TYR A 201 3.15 -1.92 -2.14
N LEU A 202 2.42 -2.92 -2.66
CA LEU A 202 2.62 -3.46 -4.01
C LEU A 202 2.08 -2.51 -5.07
N SER A 203 0.99 -1.81 -4.77
CA SER A 203 0.41 -0.78 -5.64
C SER A 203 0.11 0.48 -4.83
N GLN A 204 0.30 1.62 -5.48
CA GLN A 204 0.07 2.94 -4.90
C GLN A 204 -1.12 3.65 -5.56
N PRO A 205 -1.79 4.58 -4.85
CA PRO A 205 -2.78 5.44 -5.47
C PRO A 205 -2.13 6.27 -6.59
N SER A 206 -2.83 6.41 -7.71
CA SER A 206 -2.43 7.25 -8.84
C SER A 206 -3.41 8.40 -9.04
N ASP A 207 -2.94 9.47 -9.67
CA ASP A 207 -3.76 10.62 -10.02
C ASP A 207 -4.91 10.22 -10.93
N LYS A 208 -6.10 10.79 -10.69
CA LYS A 208 -7.32 10.53 -11.45
C LYS A 208 -7.90 11.84 -11.96
N THR A 209 -8.37 11.83 -13.20
CA THR A 209 -9.16 12.92 -13.78
C THR A 209 -10.57 12.42 -14.05
N VAL A 210 -11.58 13.17 -13.60
CA VAL A 210 -13.00 12.81 -13.77
C VAL A 210 -13.81 14.07 -14.06
N ALA A 211 -14.90 13.96 -14.83
CA ALA A 211 -15.84 15.07 -14.99
C ALA A 211 -16.63 15.29 -13.68
N ALA A 212 -17.05 16.53 -13.40
CA ALA A 212 -17.97 16.80 -12.29
C ALA A 212 -19.25 15.95 -12.41
N GLY A 213 -19.68 15.36 -11.29
CA GLY A 213 -20.77 14.38 -11.20
C GLY A 213 -20.36 12.95 -11.56
N GLY A 214 -19.16 12.72 -12.10
CA GLY A 214 -18.65 11.40 -12.43
C GLY A 214 -18.25 10.57 -11.21
N SER A 215 -17.70 9.37 -11.47
CA SER A 215 -17.18 8.46 -10.45
C SER A 215 -15.80 7.93 -10.84
N THR A 216 -14.97 7.60 -9.85
CA THR A 216 -13.65 7.00 -10.04
C THR A 216 -13.25 6.16 -8.82
N THR A 217 -12.13 5.43 -8.94
CA THR A 217 -11.57 4.65 -7.84
C THR A 217 -10.08 4.94 -7.67
N MET A 218 -9.61 4.87 -6.44
CA MET A 218 -8.20 4.87 -6.09
C MET A 218 -7.86 3.57 -5.37
N THR A 219 -6.75 2.94 -5.77
CA THR A 219 -6.38 1.61 -5.26
C THR A 219 -4.96 1.66 -4.71
N ALA A 220 -4.77 1.03 -3.55
CA ALA A 220 -3.49 0.80 -2.94
C ALA A 220 -3.54 -0.53 -2.19
N VAL A 221 -2.64 -1.44 -2.56
CA VAL A 221 -2.63 -2.82 -2.07
C VAL A 221 -1.31 -3.03 -1.35
N ILE A 222 -1.39 -3.43 -0.08
CA ILE A 222 -0.21 -3.93 0.63
C ILE A 222 0.27 -5.19 -0.06
N ASN A 223 1.58 -5.32 -0.22
CA ASN A 223 2.18 -6.56 -0.68
C ASN A 223 1.90 -7.65 0.36
N ASN A 224 0.81 -8.38 0.14
CA ASN A 224 0.36 -9.49 0.97
C ASN A 224 0.54 -10.81 0.24
N THR A 225 1.55 -10.91 -0.64
CA THR A 225 1.96 -12.23 -1.10
C THR A 225 2.17 -13.08 0.15
N PRO A 226 1.57 -14.29 0.23
CA PRO A 226 1.74 -15.20 1.34
C PRO A 226 3.19 -15.69 1.35
N THR A 227 4.07 -14.78 1.74
CA THR A 227 5.38 -15.04 2.26
C THR A 227 5.17 -15.18 3.75
N ASP A 228 6.05 -15.96 4.36
CA ASP A 228 5.92 -16.29 5.76
C ASP A 228 6.21 -15.07 6.69
N GLU A 229 6.48 -13.90 6.12
CA GLU A 229 6.95 -12.65 6.74
C GLU A 229 5.99 -11.45 6.57
N THR A 230 4.80 -11.64 5.98
CA THR A 230 3.78 -10.57 5.84
C THR A 230 2.74 -10.64 6.96
N PRO A 231 2.46 -9.54 7.70
CA PRO A 231 1.42 -9.52 8.73
C PRO A 231 0.02 -9.86 8.18
N ASP A 232 -0.74 -10.64 8.96
CA ASP A 232 -2.14 -10.92 8.69
C ASP A 232 -3.05 -9.75 9.16
N ASN A 233 -4.37 -9.83 8.90
CA ASN A 233 -5.37 -8.86 9.37
C ASN A 233 -5.08 -7.39 8.99
N ILE A 234 -4.57 -7.17 7.78
CA ILE A 234 -4.31 -5.81 7.26
C ILE A 234 -5.64 -5.06 7.16
N THR A 235 -5.70 -3.93 7.87
CA THR A 235 -6.81 -2.97 7.80
C THR A 235 -6.36 -1.72 7.07
N TYR A 236 -7.28 -1.09 6.34
CA TYR A 236 -7.02 0.13 5.61
C TYR A 236 -7.84 1.28 6.20
N GLN A 237 -7.31 2.50 6.10
CA GLN A 237 -8.04 3.72 6.39
C GLN A 237 -7.62 4.81 5.40
N TRP A 238 -8.51 5.13 4.46
CA TRP A 238 -8.28 6.22 3.52
C TRP A 238 -8.39 7.57 4.24
N GLN A 239 -7.55 8.51 3.81
CA GLN A 239 -7.46 9.86 4.34
C GLN A 239 -7.46 10.88 3.20
N VAL A 240 -8.04 12.05 3.46
CA VAL A 240 -7.99 13.22 2.58
C VAL A 240 -7.22 14.34 3.26
N LEU A 241 -6.41 15.07 2.48
CA LEU A 241 -5.69 16.24 2.98
C LEU A 241 -6.66 17.43 3.09
N ASN A 242 -6.82 17.96 4.30
CA ASN A 242 -7.65 19.12 4.61
C ASN A 242 -6.85 20.15 5.42
N GLY A 243 -6.65 21.35 4.87
CA GLY A 243 -5.92 22.43 5.55
C GLY A 243 -4.49 22.07 5.95
N GLY A 244 -3.81 21.21 5.19
CA GLY A 244 -2.45 20.73 5.49
C GLY A 244 -2.39 19.53 6.44
N THR A 245 -3.53 19.06 6.95
CA THR A 245 -3.61 17.88 7.83
C THR A 245 -4.34 16.74 7.15
N TRP A 246 -3.96 15.49 7.44
CA TRP A 246 -4.64 14.32 6.90
C TRP A 246 -5.78 13.90 7.82
N THR A 247 -6.97 13.76 7.25
CA THR A 247 -8.20 13.44 7.98
C THR A 247 -8.79 12.13 7.47
N ASN A 248 -9.26 11.26 8.37
CA ASN A 248 -9.86 9.98 8.01
C ASN A 248 -11.16 10.19 7.23
N LEU A 249 -11.28 9.51 6.10
CA LEU A 249 -12.53 9.45 5.36
C LEU A 249 -13.51 8.50 6.04
N ALA A 250 -14.79 8.86 5.96
CA ALA A 250 -15.92 8.02 6.34
C ALA A 250 -16.76 7.71 5.09
N ASN A 251 -17.40 6.53 5.07
CA ASN A 251 -18.37 6.21 4.03
C ASN A 251 -19.55 7.20 4.09
N GLY A 252 -20.05 7.63 2.93
CA GLY A 252 -21.13 8.61 2.81
C GLY A 252 -21.55 8.81 1.36
N THR A 253 -22.06 10.00 1.04
CA THR A 253 -22.59 10.32 -0.29
C THR A 253 -21.57 10.20 -1.41
N ASN A 254 -20.34 10.65 -1.16
CA ASN A 254 -19.29 10.73 -2.18
C ASN A 254 -18.16 9.71 -2.01
N TYR A 255 -18.10 9.02 -0.88
CA TYR A 255 -17.04 8.07 -0.56
C TYR A 255 -17.63 6.73 -0.12
N SER A 256 -17.10 5.64 -0.64
CA SER A 256 -17.40 4.29 -0.17
C SER A 256 -16.14 3.43 -0.17
N ASN A 257 -16.14 2.34 0.62
CA ASN A 257 -15.00 1.44 0.79
C ASN A 257 -13.76 2.13 1.39
N VAL A 258 -13.95 3.12 2.28
CA VAL A 258 -12.85 3.88 2.90
C VAL A 258 -11.94 3.05 3.81
N THR A 259 -12.33 1.82 4.15
CA THR A 259 -11.54 0.85 4.92
C THR A 259 -11.05 -0.35 4.11
N SER A 260 -11.07 -0.24 2.77
CA SER A 260 -10.62 -1.27 1.84
C SER A 260 -9.36 -0.83 1.09
N SER A 261 -8.73 -1.75 0.36
CA SER A 261 -7.62 -1.46 -0.55
C SER A 261 -8.04 -0.60 -1.75
N THR A 262 -9.34 -0.49 -2.03
CA THR A 262 -9.89 0.37 -3.09
C THR A 262 -10.92 1.34 -2.53
N LEU A 263 -10.59 2.63 -2.56
CA LEU A 263 -11.53 3.74 -2.33
C LEU A 263 -12.35 3.97 -3.59
N ALA A 264 -13.67 4.06 -3.44
CA ALA A 264 -14.57 4.54 -4.48
C ALA A 264 -15.01 5.97 -4.17
N ILE A 265 -14.94 6.82 -5.19
CA ILE A 265 -15.35 8.23 -5.11
C ILE A 265 -16.43 8.45 -6.17
N SER A 266 -17.64 8.78 -5.75
CA SER A 266 -18.82 8.88 -6.62
C SER A 266 -19.50 10.23 -6.53
N ASN A 267 -20.27 10.58 -7.57
CA ASN A 267 -20.99 11.84 -7.68
C ASN A 267 -20.08 13.05 -7.41
N VAL A 268 -18.87 13.03 -7.99
CA VAL A 268 -17.75 13.91 -7.59
C VAL A 268 -18.11 15.39 -7.79
N PRO A 269 -18.21 16.20 -6.72
CA PRO A 269 -18.48 17.63 -6.83
C PRO A 269 -17.29 18.38 -7.45
N ALA A 270 -17.55 19.49 -8.13
CA ALA A 270 -16.49 20.35 -8.68
C ALA A 270 -15.50 20.85 -7.60
N GLY A 271 -15.97 21.03 -6.37
CA GLY A 271 -15.15 21.43 -5.22
C GLY A 271 -14.12 20.38 -4.76
N PHE A 272 -14.15 19.15 -5.28
CA PHE A 272 -13.13 18.14 -4.99
C PHE A 272 -11.88 18.27 -5.87
N ASN A 273 -11.84 19.26 -6.77
CA ASN A 273 -10.68 19.49 -7.62
C ASN A 273 -9.43 19.76 -6.78
N ASN A 274 -8.34 19.04 -7.07
CA ASN A 274 -7.08 19.01 -6.36
C ASN A 274 -7.11 18.35 -4.97
N ASN A 275 -8.20 17.68 -4.58
CA ASN A 275 -8.18 16.87 -3.36
C ASN A 275 -7.09 15.80 -3.45
N GLN A 276 -6.35 15.63 -2.36
CA GLN A 276 -5.27 14.68 -2.24
C GLN A 276 -5.67 13.58 -1.29
N TYR A 277 -5.43 12.33 -1.71
CA TYR A 277 -5.81 11.13 -0.98
C TYR A 277 -4.59 10.28 -0.70
N ARG A 278 -4.56 9.66 0.47
CA ARG A 278 -3.62 8.59 0.82
C ARG A 278 -4.36 7.54 1.63
N VAL A 279 -3.75 6.36 1.79
CA VAL A 279 -4.27 5.33 2.69
C VAL A 279 -3.20 4.96 3.71
N VAL A 280 -3.67 4.75 4.94
CA VAL A 280 -2.86 4.17 6.02
C VAL A 280 -3.31 2.73 6.16
N ALA A 281 -2.36 1.81 6.03
CA ALA A 281 -2.56 0.41 6.35
C ALA A 281 -2.01 0.13 7.73
N ASN A 282 -2.77 -0.58 8.55
CA ASN A 282 -2.34 -1.04 9.86
C ASN A 282 -2.56 -2.55 9.98
N SER A 283 -1.65 -3.21 10.70
CA SER A 283 -1.82 -4.58 11.17
C SER A 283 -1.28 -4.66 12.60
N SER A 284 -1.80 -5.60 13.38
CA SER A 284 -1.32 -5.89 14.71
C SER A 284 -1.21 -7.40 14.89
N PHE A 285 -0.14 -7.83 15.55
CA PHE A 285 0.09 -9.22 15.89
C PHE A 285 0.69 -9.29 17.29
N HIS A 286 -0.02 -9.86 18.26
CA HIS A 286 0.38 -9.83 19.68
C HIS A 286 0.73 -8.39 20.15
N THR A 287 1.96 -8.17 20.61
CA THR A 287 2.47 -6.85 21.04
C THR A 287 3.01 -6.01 19.88
N CYS A 288 3.08 -6.58 18.67
CA CYS A 288 3.57 -5.91 17.47
C CYS A 288 2.49 -5.05 16.82
N SER A 289 2.87 -3.85 16.40
CA SER A 289 2.04 -2.96 15.57
C SER A 289 2.78 -2.55 14.33
N PHE A 290 2.16 -2.70 13.16
CA PHE A 290 2.72 -2.36 11.86
C PHE A 290 1.90 -1.25 11.23
N GLN A 291 2.59 -0.28 10.62
CA GLN A 291 1.96 0.80 9.86
C GLN A 291 2.69 1.02 8.54
N ALA A 292 1.92 1.29 7.49
CA ALA A 292 2.42 1.79 6.23
C ALA A 292 1.53 2.90 5.69
N ILE A 293 2.16 3.97 5.20
CA ILE A 293 1.47 5.12 4.61
C ILE A 293 1.76 5.11 3.11
N SER A 294 0.72 5.14 2.29
CA SER A 294 0.85 5.16 0.83
C SER A 294 1.44 6.49 0.34
N THR A 295 1.86 6.52 -0.92
CA THR A 295 2.03 7.80 -1.63
C THR A 295 0.68 8.49 -1.82
N VAL A 296 0.71 9.70 -2.36
CA VAL A 296 -0.48 10.52 -2.56
C VAL A 296 -1.03 10.35 -3.98
N GLY A 297 -2.33 10.12 -4.09
CA GLY A 297 -3.09 10.25 -5.34
C GLY A 297 -3.92 11.53 -5.35
N ARG A 298 -3.86 12.30 -6.42
CA ARG A 298 -4.62 13.54 -6.60
C ARG A 298 -5.87 13.33 -7.46
N LEU A 299 -6.95 14.00 -7.11
CA LEU A 299 -8.17 14.01 -7.91
C LEU A 299 -8.30 15.35 -8.65
N PHE A 300 -8.32 15.28 -9.97
CA PHE A 300 -8.61 16.39 -10.86
C PHE A 300 -10.06 16.30 -11.32
N VAL A 301 -10.84 17.35 -11.04
CA VAL A 301 -12.26 17.39 -11.41
C VAL A 301 -12.46 18.36 -12.55
N ASN A 302 -12.75 17.82 -13.73
CA ASN A 302 -12.97 18.60 -14.94
C ASN A 302 -14.39 19.18 -14.96
N SER A 303 -14.50 20.50 -14.96
CA SER A 303 -15.76 21.22 -14.81
C SER A 303 -15.75 22.60 -15.47
N VAL A 304 -16.95 23.06 -15.83
CA VAL A 304 -17.25 24.46 -16.14
C VAL A 304 -18.19 24.96 -15.04
N ASN A 305 -17.65 25.72 -14.09
CA ASN A 305 -18.40 26.20 -12.92
C ASN A 305 -19.26 27.41 -13.26
N ASN A 306 -18.82 28.22 -14.22
CA ASN A 306 -19.58 29.34 -14.76
C ASN A 306 -19.17 29.54 -16.23
N PRO A 307 -20.10 29.57 -17.20
CA PRO A 307 -19.77 29.78 -18.61
C PRO A 307 -19.31 31.23 -18.93
N GLY A 308 -19.44 32.14 -17.96
CA GLY A 308 -19.18 33.56 -18.12
C GLY A 308 -20.34 34.30 -18.80
N THR A 309 -20.19 35.60 -18.92
CA THR A 309 -21.16 36.48 -19.59
C THR A 309 -20.47 37.31 -20.66
N ILE A 310 -21.22 37.61 -21.71
CA ILE A 310 -20.81 38.43 -22.85
C ILE A 310 -21.55 39.78 -22.82
N SER A 311 -21.35 40.62 -23.84
CA SER A 311 -22.01 41.93 -24.00
C SER A 311 -23.54 41.88 -23.83
N ALA A 312 -24.16 43.05 -23.70
CA ALA A 312 -25.62 43.21 -23.73
C ALA A 312 -26.16 43.26 -25.17
N ASP A 313 -27.49 43.20 -25.28
CA ASP A 313 -28.23 43.32 -26.54
C ASP A 313 -27.94 44.64 -27.26
N GLN A 314 -28.07 44.62 -28.59
CA GLN A 314 -27.83 45.77 -29.47
C GLN A 314 -29.04 46.02 -30.35
N THR A 315 -29.27 47.29 -30.70
CA THR A 315 -30.27 47.69 -31.70
C THR A 315 -29.59 48.46 -32.81
N LEU A 316 -29.77 47.97 -34.03
CA LEU A 316 -29.20 48.50 -35.26
C LEU A 316 -30.33 48.94 -36.21
N CYS A 317 -29.98 49.79 -37.17
CA CYS A 317 -30.93 50.42 -38.07
C CYS A 317 -30.36 50.36 -39.48
N MET A 318 -31.07 49.72 -40.42
CA MET A 318 -30.58 49.53 -41.78
C MET A 318 -30.28 50.84 -42.53
N ASP A 319 -30.91 51.94 -42.12
CA ASP A 319 -30.70 53.28 -42.67
C ASP A 319 -29.52 54.05 -42.04
N ILE A 320 -28.81 53.48 -41.07
CA ILE A 320 -27.67 54.10 -40.37
C ILE A 320 -26.45 53.18 -40.38
N SER A 321 -26.56 52.02 -39.73
CA SER A 321 -25.54 50.97 -39.69
C SER A 321 -26.20 49.65 -39.30
N ASN A 322 -25.83 48.58 -40.00
CA ASN A 322 -26.22 47.21 -39.72
C ASN A 322 -25.06 46.36 -39.18
N ASP A 323 -23.94 46.99 -38.82
CA ASP A 323 -22.75 46.35 -38.25
C ASP A 323 -22.83 46.38 -36.71
N PRO A 324 -22.93 45.20 -36.03
CA PRO A 324 -22.93 45.15 -34.57
C PRO A 324 -21.57 45.57 -34.00
N ALA A 325 -21.57 46.19 -32.82
CA ALA A 325 -20.33 46.34 -32.06
C ALA A 325 -19.84 44.97 -31.57
N ALA A 326 -18.52 44.78 -31.54
CA ALA A 326 -17.91 43.55 -31.07
C ALA A 326 -18.44 43.08 -29.69
N PHE A 327 -18.71 41.79 -29.59
CA PHE A 327 -19.14 41.15 -28.35
C PHE A 327 -17.93 40.87 -27.47
N ASN A 328 -17.88 41.56 -26.33
CA ASN A 328 -16.83 41.47 -25.35
C ASN A 328 -17.23 40.56 -24.20
N GLN A 329 -16.25 40.02 -23.49
CA GLN A 329 -16.47 39.29 -22.25
C GLN A 329 -16.70 40.28 -21.10
N THR A 330 -17.83 40.15 -20.43
CA THR A 330 -18.16 40.95 -19.24
C THR A 330 -17.81 40.21 -17.95
N THR A 331 -18.01 38.89 -17.93
CA THR A 331 -17.57 38.00 -16.83
C THR A 331 -16.80 36.81 -17.42
N ALA A 332 -15.63 36.50 -16.86
CA ALA A 332 -14.81 35.39 -17.31
C ALA A 332 -15.45 34.03 -17.01
N ALA A 333 -15.33 33.11 -17.96
CA ALA A 333 -15.67 31.71 -17.72
C ALA A 333 -14.78 31.14 -16.61
N GLN A 334 -15.38 30.37 -15.71
CA GLN A 334 -14.69 29.67 -14.63
C GLN A 334 -14.63 28.18 -14.99
N VAL A 335 -13.45 27.73 -15.40
CA VAL A 335 -13.17 26.34 -15.79
C VAL A 335 -12.06 25.78 -14.91
N SER A 336 -12.05 24.46 -14.73
CA SER A 336 -11.00 23.79 -13.95
C SER A 336 -9.69 23.58 -14.72
N GLY A 337 -9.76 23.50 -16.06
CA GLY A 337 -8.62 23.34 -16.96
C GLY A 337 -8.40 24.57 -17.85
N SER A 338 -7.96 24.38 -19.09
CA SER A 338 -7.95 25.45 -20.09
C SER A 338 -9.32 25.61 -20.74
N ALA A 339 -9.69 26.85 -21.06
CA ALA A 339 -10.95 27.16 -21.73
C ALA A 339 -10.81 27.06 -23.24
N GLU A 340 -11.72 26.35 -23.89
CA GLU A 340 -11.94 26.40 -25.34
C GLU A 340 -13.31 26.99 -25.64
N TYR A 341 -13.36 27.93 -26.58
CA TYR A 341 -14.58 28.65 -26.94
C TYR A 341 -15.10 28.26 -28.33
N GLN A 342 -16.40 28.40 -28.52
CA GLN A 342 -17.06 28.30 -29.81
C GLN A 342 -18.24 29.26 -29.84
N TRP A 343 -18.22 30.24 -30.74
CA TRP A 343 -19.37 31.12 -30.97
C TRP A 343 -20.43 30.44 -31.80
N GLN A 344 -21.69 30.72 -31.47
CA GLN A 344 -22.85 30.23 -32.19
C GLN A 344 -23.79 31.39 -32.51
N SER A 345 -24.45 31.31 -33.66
CA SER A 345 -25.52 32.23 -34.05
C SER A 345 -26.85 31.48 -34.23
N SER A 346 -27.95 32.23 -34.14
CA SER A 346 -29.31 31.73 -34.30
C SER A 346 -30.20 32.81 -34.89
N ALA A 347 -31.12 32.43 -35.78
CA ALA A 347 -32.16 33.31 -36.31
C ALA A 347 -33.43 33.34 -35.43
N ASP A 348 -33.64 32.31 -34.62
CA ASP A 348 -34.89 32.03 -33.90
C ASP A 348 -34.74 32.02 -32.37
N ASN A 349 -33.52 32.16 -31.85
CA ASN A 349 -33.15 32.01 -30.43
C ASN A 349 -33.42 30.60 -29.86
N VAL A 350 -33.55 29.60 -30.71
CA VAL A 350 -33.80 28.20 -30.33
C VAL A 350 -32.71 27.31 -30.89
N THR A 351 -32.51 27.38 -32.21
CA THR A 351 -31.52 26.57 -32.93
C THR A 351 -30.26 27.40 -33.12
N PHE A 352 -29.18 27.01 -32.44
CA PHE A 352 -27.87 27.66 -32.53
C PHE A 352 -26.91 26.83 -33.38
N VAL A 353 -26.27 27.48 -34.34
CA VAL A 353 -25.29 26.88 -35.26
C VAL A 353 -23.91 27.45 -34.98
N ASN A 354 -22.87 26.60 -35.02
CA ASN A 354 -21.49 27.03 -34.85
C ASN A 354 -21.06 27.99 -35.96
N ILE A 355 -20.44 29.09 -35.55
CA ILE A 355 -19.78 30.01 -36.47
C ILE A 355 -18.36 29.48 -36.72
N VAL A 356 -18.04 29.21 -37.98
CA VAL A 356 -16.76 28.61 -38.38
C VAL A 356 -15.59 29.48 -37.91
N ASN A 357 -14.59 28.86 -37.29
CA ASN A 357 -13.35 29.47 -36.77
C ASN A 357 -13.53 30.55 -35.69
N ALA A 358 -14.75 30.76 -35.18
CA ALA A 358 -15.00 31.73 -34.12
C ALA A 358 -14.75 31.10 -32.75
N THR A 359 -13.48 31.01 -32.34
CA THR A 359 -13.02 30.36 -31.10
C THR A 359 -12.37 31.33 -30.10
N SER A 360 -12.43 32.63 -30.38
CA SER A 360 -11.87 33.67 -29.52
C SER A 360 -12.77 34.01 -28.33
N VAL A 361 -12.19 34.64 -27.30
CA VAL A 361 -12.91 35.15 -26.12
C VAL A 361 -13.95 36.20 -26.53
N THR A 362 -13.62 37.03 -27.50
CA THR A 362 -14.50 38.03 -28.11
C THR A 362 -14.93 37.60 -29.50
N TYR A 363 -15.97 38.21 -30.04
CA TYR A 363 -16.39 38.00 -31.42
C TYR A 363 -16.93 39.29 -32.02
N ASP A 364 -16.42 39.64 -33.18
CA ASP A 364 -16.91 40.75 -33.98
C ASP A 364 -17.77 40.18 -35.11
N ALA A 365 -19.08 40.38 -35.00
CA ALA A 365 -20.03 39.82 -35.95
C ALA A 365 -20.04 40.67 -37.22
N PRO A 366 -20.09 40.07 -38.42
CA PRO A 366 -20.27 40.84 -39.64
C PRO A 366 -21.64 41.54 -39.66
N PRO A 367 -21.84 42.51 -40.58
CA PRO A 367 -23.12 43.17 -40.74
C PRO A 367 -24.29 42.21 -40.90
N VAL A 368 -25.36 42.45 -40.15
CA VAL A 368 -26.56 41.59 -40.13
C VAL A 368 -27.61 42.07 -41.13
N THR A 369 -28.39 41.14 -41.68
CA THR A 369 -29.51 41.42 -42.59
C THR A 369 -30.88 41.14 -41.97
N GLN A 370 -30.89 40.56 -40.76
CA GLN A 370 -32.08 40.30 -39.96
C GLN A 370 -31.71 40.28 -38.47
N THR A 371 -32.73 40.31 -37.61
CA THR A 371 -32.50 40.10 -36.16
C THR A 371 -31.83 38.75 -35.94
N THR A 372 -30.70 38.75 -35.23
CA THR A 372 -29.84 37.57 -35.04
C THR A 372 -29.40 37.48 -33.58
N TYR A 373 -29.33 36.26 -33.06
CA TYR A 373 -28.95 35.94 -31.69
C TYR A 373 -27.58 35.29 -31.68
N TYR A 374 -26.74 35.64 -30.70
CA TYR A 374 -25.40 35.10 -30.55
C TYR A 374 -25.19 34.59 -29.12
N ARG A 375 -24.46 33.49 -28.98
CA ARG A 375 -23.97 33.00 -27.69
C ARG A 375 -22.58 32.41 -27.82
N ARG A 376 -21.83 32.38 -26.72
CA ARG A 376 -20.52 31.75 -26.66
C ARG A 376 -20.62 30.46 -25.84
N GLY A 377 -20.26 29.34 -26.45
CA GLY A 377 -20.01 28.09 -25.74
C GLY A 377 -18.60 28.08 -25.18
N VAL A 378 -18.42 27.57 -23.96
CA VAL A 378 -17.13 27.27 -23.35
C VAL A 378 -17.09 25.83 -22.85
N ARG A 379 -15.96 25.16 -23.03
CA ARG A 379 -15.67 23.85 -22.42
C ARG A 379 -14.30 23.87 -21.76
N SER A 380 -14.10 22.97 -20.81
CA SER A 380 -12.85 22.82 -20.06
C SER A 380 -12.04 21.64 -20.61
N VAL A 381 -10.75 21.85 -20.82
CA VAL A 381 -9.77 20.81 -21.16
C VAL A 381 -8.80 20.61 -19.99
N LEU A 382 -8.83 19.43 -19.37
CA LEU A 382 -8.00 19.10 -18.22
C LEU A 382 -7.40 17.70 -18.39
N ASN A 383 -6.07 17.62 -18.38
CA ASN A 383 -5.32 16.36 -18.56
C ASN A 383 -5.78 15.54 -19.79
N GLY A 384 -6.01 16.21 -20.92
CA GLY A 384 -6.49 15.59 -22.16
C GLY A 384 -7.98 15.24 -22.21
N ASN A 385 -8.72 15.43 -21.11
CA ASN A 385 -10.16 15.22 -21.07
C ASN A 385 -10.91 16.53 -21.34
N THR A 386 -12.01 16.47 -22.08
CA THR A 386 -12.84 17.65 -22.40
C THR A 386 -14.23 17.52 -21.82
N THR A 387 -14.81 18.64 -21.38
CA THR A 387 -16.23 18.70 -20.97
C THR A 387 -17.13 18.97 -22.18
N GLY A 388 -18.44 18.78 -22.00
CA GLY A 388 -19.43 19.40 -22.89
C GLY A 388 -19.38 20.93 -22.82
N TYR A 389 -19.90 21.58 -23.86
CA TYR A 389 -20.05 23.04 -23.89
C TYR A 389 -21.14 23.50 -22.91
N GLN A 390 -20.83 24.54 -22.16
CA GLN A 390 -21.78 25.35 -21.41
C GLN A 390 -21.85 26.74 -22.06
N TYR A 391 -23.01 27.39 -22.01
CA TYR A 391 -23.27 28.58 -22.82
C TYR A 391 -23.43 29.84 -21.96
N SER A 392 -22.91 30.96 -22.45
CA SER A 392 -23.11 32.30 -21.87
C SER A 392 -24.58 32.75 -21.94
N ASN A 393 -24.87 33.96 -21.45
CA ASN A 393 -26.07 34.68 -21.89
C ASN A 393 -26.10 34.83 -23.41
N VAL A 394 -27.31 35.04 -23.96
CA VAL A 394 -27.52 35.34 -25.37
C VAL A 394 -27.47 36.84 -25.58
N VAL A 395 -26.82 37.29 -26.66
CA VAL A 395 -26.87 38.66 -27.18
C VAL A 395 -27.85 38.69 -28.34
N LYS A 396 -28.90 39.50 -28.24
CA LYS A 396 -29.82 39.79 -29.34
C LYS A 396 -29.36 41.04 -30.08
N VAL A 397 -29.10 40.89 -31.38
CA VAL A 397 -28.91 42.02 -32.30
C VAL A 397 -30.23 42.27 -33.03
N THR A 398 -30.94 43.33 -32.64
CA THR A 398 -32.21 43.73 -33.25
C THR A 398 -31.94 44.61 -34.46
N LEU A 399 -32.36 44.18 -35.65
CA LEU A 399 -32.26 45.00 -36.87
C LEU A 399 -33.61 45.64 -37.21
N LYS A 400 -33.66 46.98 -37.22
CA LYS A 400 -34.84 47.76 -37.62
C LYS A 400 -34.69 48.29 -39.05
N GLN A 401 -35.82 48.41 -39.76
CA GLN A 401 -35.84 48.95 -41.13
C GLN A 401 -35.43 50.42 -41.19
N SER A 402 -35.90 51.22 -40.23
CA SER A 402 -35.55 52.64 -40.13
C SER A 402 -35.62 53.09 -38.68
N CYS A 403 -34.66 53.91 -38.28
CA CYS A 403 -34.66 54.60 -36.99
C CYS A 403 -34.75 56.12 -37.12
N LEU A 404 -34.76 56.63 -38.36
CA LEU A 404 -35.03 58.03 -38.63
C LEU A 404 -36.49 58.35 -38.33
N ILE A 405 -36.71 59.29 -37.42
CA ILE A 405 -38.02 59.92 -37.28
C ILE A 405 -38.24 60.72 -38.57
N LYS A 406 -39.29 60.39 -39.33
CA LYS A 406 -39.75 61.25 -40.43
C LYS A 406 -40.18 62.59 -39.82
N CYS A 407 -39.28 63.56 -39.74
CA CYS A 407 -39.68 64.95 -39.62
C CYS A 407 -40.51 65.26 -40.86
N ILE A 408 -41.82 65.42 -40.67
CA ILE A 408 -42.74 65.81 -41.74
C ILE A 408 -42.27 67.17 -42.26
N ILE A 409 -41.66 67.19 -43.45
CA ILE A 409 -41.45 68.42 -44.22
C ILE A 409 -42.75 68.70 -44.97
N THR A 410 -43.80 69.13 -44.27
CA THR A 410 -44.89 69.84 -44.96
C THR A 410 -44.41 71.25 -45.25
N ASN A 411 -43.71 71.42 -46.38
CA ASN A 411 -43.64 72.71 -47.07
C ASN A 411 -45.02 72.99 -47.69
N ARG A 412 -46.02 73.31 -46.87
CA ARG A 412 -47.25 73.96 -47.35
C ARG A 412 -47.05 75.47 -47.29
N MET A 413 -46.54 76.04 -48.38
CA MET A 413 -46.70 77.47 -48.66
C MET A 413 -48.15 77.69 -49.07
N ILE A 414 -48.96 78.26 -48.19
CA ILE A 414 -50.29 78.77 -48.54
C ILE A 414 -50.07 80.16 -49.13
N TYR A 415 -50.11 80.28 -50.45
CA TYR A 415 -50.30 81.58 -51.10
C TYR A 415 -51.79 81.88 -51.13
N THR A 416 -52.24 82.81 -50.29
CA THR A 416 -53.54 83.47 -50.47
C THR A 416 -53.39 84.56 -51.53
N LYS A 417 -54.07 84.37 -52.66
CA LYS A 417 -54.28 85.39 -53.69
C LYS A 417 -55.10 86.54 -53.08
N LEU A 418 -54.57 87.76 -53.09
CA LEU A 418 -55.33 88.98 -52.80
C LEU A 418 -56.45 89.11 -53.84
N ASN A 419 -57.70 88.99 -53.41
CA ASN A 419 -58.84 89.46 -54.20
C ASN A 419 -59.06 90.93 -53.84
N SER A 420 -58.84 91.81 -54.80
CA SER A 420 -59.38 93.16 -54.79
C SER A 420 -60.89 93.08 -55.07
N ASN A 421 -61.70 93.50 -54.10
CA ASN A 421 -62.98 94.20 -54.29
C ASN A 421 -63.44 94.73 -52.94
#